data_AF-A0A6L9W033-F1
#
_entry.id   AF-A0A6L9W033-F1
#
_cell.length_a   1.000
_cell.length_b   1.000
_cell.length_c   1.000
_cell.angle_alpha   90.00
_cell.angle_beta   90.00
_cell.angle_gamma   90.00
#
_symmetry.space_group_name_H-M   'P 1'
#
loop_
_entity.id
_entity.type
_entity.pdbx_description
1 polymer ?
#
loop_
_entity_poly.entity_id
_entity_poly.type
_entity_poly.pdbx_seq_one_letter_code
_entity_poly.pdbx_strand_id
1 'polypeptide(L)'
;MAEHWFLRRRPVPDGELRVAVSGADVRRAALSLGMPPEALAPAVHDPRLRVLVDGGQAAALVRRQWHPEGFAEAVVLRRAGVPLEHPAVRALAVGWGCAQVRHGSTDRSRAVAGPGEGSALADRFRHLAALAASRVEIAIGLARDIGVERIKDDGSPSLAADEAAHAAAVDVLGALGVTVLSEERRDSPVGASAPWIVLDPLDGTGNFSAGLPPWAFSAALVQDGVPVAGLVADLASGRRWTGVHGIGAERDGVPITPRPGSTVVVPSGPGGGAVAVPSTVRRVRVTGCTAIDLCLVADGAAAAWHDLDRSGTHVHDVAGGLGVLLAAGGAALDADGRPLRLEPDTVARIRFVAASSATDAEELIRAVG
;
A
#
# COMPACT_ATOMS: atom_id res chain seq x y z
N MET A 1 -31.53 4.05 2.80
CA MET A 1 -31.18 4.51 1.43
C MET A 1 -29.67 4.46 1.32
N ALA A 2 -29.13 3.35 0.81
CA ALA A 2 -27.69 3.15 0.60
C ALA A 2 -27.44 3.28 -0.91
N GLU A 3 -27.32 4.52 -1.38
CA GLU A 3 -27.19 4.81 -2.80
C GLU A 3 -25.71 5.08 -3.16
N HIS A 4 -25.21 4.21 -4.04
CA HIS A 4 -24.14 4.44 -5.01
C HIS A 4 -22.74 4.87 -4.51
N TRP A 5 -21.96 3.87 -4.06
CA TRP A 5 -20.53 3.97 -3.71
C TRP A 5 -19.54 3.91 -4.90
N PHE A 6 -19.97 4.19 -6.12
CA PHE A 6 -19.08 4.16 -7.29
C PHE A 6 -18.62 5.57 -7.67
N LEU A 7 -17.45 5.97 -7.17
CA LEU A 7 -16.82 7.23 -7.54
C LEU A 7 -16.14 7.13 -8.90
N ARG A 8 -16.58 8.02 -9.80
CA ARG A 8 -15.94 8.28 -11.09
C ARG A 8 -14.51 8.78 -10.87
N ARG A 9 -13.55 8.21 -11.61
CA ARG A 9 -12.18 8.73 -11.71
C ARG A 9 -12.20 10.19 -12.11
N ARG A 10 -11.39 11.01 -11.44
CA ARG A 10 -11.06 12.36 -11.91
C ARG A 10 -10.24 12.23 -13.20
N PRO A 11 -10.64 12.82 -14.34
CA PRO A 11 -9.80 12.87 -15.53
C PRO A 11 -8.50 13.61 -15.18
N VAL A 12 -7.34 13.06 -15.57
CA VAL A 12 -6.07 13.80 -15.51
C VAL A 12 -6.13 14.86 -16.61
N PRO A 13 -6.13 16.16 -16.29
CA PRO A 13 -6.16 17.22 -17.30
C PRO A 13 -4.93 17.12 -18.22
N ASP A 14 -5.12 17.44 -19.50
CA ASP A 14 -4.00 17.59 -20.44
C ASP A 14 -2.99 18.62 -19.89
N GLY A 15 -1.73 18.20 -19.76
CA GLY A 15 -0.63 19.02 -19.24
C GLY A 15 -0.22 18.76 -17.80
N GLU A 16 -0.92 17.90 -17.05
CA GLU A 16 -0.47 17.49 -15.72
C GLU A 16 0.62 16.40 -15.81
N LEU A 17 1.74 16.60 -15.10
CA LEU A 17 2.80 15.59 -15.02
C LEU A 17 2.28 14.30 -14.37
N ARG A 18 2.48 13.17 -15.04
CA ARG A 18 2.15 11.83 -14.54
C ARG A 18 3.34 10.89 -14.66
N VAL A 19 3.29 9.76 -13.96
CA VAL A 19 4.29 8.69 -14.16
C VAL A 19 4.16 8.09 -15.58
N ALA A 20 5.30 7.86 -16.22
CA ALA A 20 5.42 7.13 -17.47
C ALA A 20 5.11 5.64 -17.24
N VAL A 21 4.15 5.09 -17.99
CA VAL A 21 3.67 3.71 -17.83
C VAL A 21 3.85 2.86 -19.09
N SER A 22 4.38 3.45 -20.16
CA SER A 22 4.53 2.80 -21.45
C SER A 22 5.90 3.07 -22.08
N GLY A 23 6.33 2.21 -22.99
CA GLY A 23 7.53 2.45 -23.78
C GLY A 23 7.44 3.73 -24.64
N ALA A 24 6.23 4.17 -25.01
CA ALA A 24 6.02 5.43 -25.71
C ALA A 24 6.29 6.64 -24.80
N ASP A 25 5.81 6.59 -23.56
CA ASP A 25 6.11 7.62 -22.55
C ASP A 25 7.63 7.70 -22.28
N VAL A 26 8.28 6.55 -22.10
CA VAL A 26 9.73 6.44 -21.86
C VAL A 26 10.52 7.06 -23.01
N ARG A 27 10.20 6.72 -24.27
CA ARG A 27 10.87 7.30 -25.44
C ARG A 27 10.66 8.80 -25.56
N ARG A 28 9.47 9.31 -25.22
CA ARG A 28 9.20 10.74 -25.20
C ARG A 28 10.05 11.45 -24.14
N ALA A 29 10.04 10.94 -22.92
CA ALA A 29 10.85 11.48 -21.83
C ALA A 29 12.35 11.48 -22.15
N ALA A 30 12.83 10.42 -22.80
CA ALA A 30 14.22 10.28 -23.23
C ALA A 30 14.66 11.44 -24.14
N LEU A 31 13.82 11.82 -25.10
CA LEU A 31 14.06 12.97 -25.97
C LEU A 31 14.13 14.27 -25.16
N SER A 32 13.15 14.53 -24.30
CA SER A 32 13.08 15.75 -23.48
C SER A 32 14.25 15.86 -22.48
N LEU A 33 14.68 14.74 -21.91
CA LEU A 33 15.78 14.68 -20.95
C LEU A 33 17.16 14.63 -21.63
N GLY A 34 17.24 14.37 -22.93
CA GLY A 34 18.51 14.15 -23.65
C GLY A 34 19.24 12.91 -23.14
N MET A 35 18.52 11.79 -23.00
CA MET A 35 19.01 10.50 -22.50
C MET A 35 18.61 9.37 -23.46
N PRO A 36 19.35 8.25 -23.50
CA PRO A 36 18.91 7.06 -24.23
C PRO A 36 17.67 6.45 -23.56
N PRO A 37 16.64 5.98 -24.31
CA PRO A 37 15.46 5.35 -23.74
C PRO A 37 15.77 4.15 -22.83
N GLU A 38 16.84 3.42 -23.12
CA GLU A 38 17.31 2.27 -22.34
C GLU A 38 17.70 2.65 -20.91
N ALA A 39 18.21 3.87 -20.71
CA ALA A 39 18.54 4.37 -19.36
C ALA A 39 17.29 4.74 -18.55
N LEU A 40 16.14 4.93 -19.21
CA LEU A 40 14.86 5.27 -18.56
C LEU A 40 13.93 4.06 -18.46
N ALA A 41 14.09 3.05 -19.31
CA ALA A 41 13.25 1.86 -19.35
C ALA A 41 13.10 1.13 -17.99
N PRO A 42 14.15 1.02 -17.15
CA PRO A 42 14.00 0.41 -15.81
C PRO A 42 12.97 1.10 -14.92
N ALA A 43 12.72 2.41 -15.11
CA ALA A 43 11.76 3.17 -14.30
C ALA A 43 10.30 2.70 -14.46
N VAL A 44 10.01 1.85 -15.46
CA VAL A 44 8.69 1.22 -15.64
C VAL A 44 8.44 0.13 -14.59
N HIS A 45 9.50 -0.52 -14.09
CA HIS A 45 9.40 -1.68 -13.22
C HIS A 45 10.09 -1.50 -11.86
N ASP A 46 11.15 -0.70 -11.77
CA ASP A 46 11.85 -0.41 -10.52
C ASP A 46 10.98 0.49 -9.63
N PRO A 47 10.54 0.07 -8.43
CA PRO A 47 9.67 0.86 -7.55
C PRO A 47 10.32 2.15 -7.01
N ARG A 48 11.65 2.25 -7.06
CA ARG A 48 12.41 3.39 -6.55
C ARG A 48 12.74 4.41 -7.63
N LEU A 49 12.42 4.15 -8.89
CA LEU A 49 12.76 5.03 -10.01
C LEU A 49 11.53 5.39 -10.83
N ARG A 50 11.22 6.67 -11.00
CA ARG A 50 10.06 7.12 -11.76
C ARG A 50 10.45 8.18 -12.77
N VAL A 51 9.83 8.08 -13.94
CA VAL A 51 9.89 9.11 -14.97
C VAL A 51 8.54 9.81 -14.96
N LEU A 52 8.53 11.10 -14.68
CA LEU A 52 7.36 11.96 -14.82
C LEU A 52 7.36 12.57 -16.22
N VAL A 53 6.20 12.61 -16.87
CA VAL A 53 5.98 13.16 -18.22
C VAL A 53 4.66 13.91 -18.29
N ASP A 54 4.58 14.93 -19.15
CA ASP A 54 3.34 15.58 -19.53
C ASP A 54 2.93 15.20 -20.98
N GLY A 55 1.88 15.85 -21.48
CA GLY A 55 1.48 15.74 -22.89
C GLY A 55 2.46 16.41 -23.88
N GLY A 56 3.38 17.24 -23.38
CA GLY A 56 4.33 18.05 -24.15
C GLY A 56 5.77 17.55 -24.03
N GLN A 57 6.65 18.43 -23.55
CA GLN A 57 8.10 18.23 -23.45
C GLN A 57 8.62 18.25 -22.01
N ALA A 58 7.74 18.36 -21.01
CA ALA A 58 8.16 18.36 -19.62
C ALA A 58 8.43 16.93 -19.16
N ALA A 59 9.60 16.70 -18.58
CA ALA A 59 9.97 15.40 -18.06
C ALA A 59 10.88 15.51 -16.84
N ALA A 60 10.78 14.56 -15.92
CA ALA A 60 11.70 14.44 -14.80
C ALA A 60 11.99 12.97 -14.46
N LEU A 61 13.26 12.62 -14.30
CA LEU A 61 13.69 11.36 -13.74
C LEU A 61 13.92 11.55 -12.24
N VAL A 62 13.14 10.86 -11.41
CA VAL A 62 13.16 10.98 -9.95
C VAL A 62 13.46 9.62 -9.34
N ARG A 63 14.36 9.57 -8.35
CA ARG A 63 14.72 8.36 -7.63
C ARG A 63 14.49 8.51 -6.13
N ARG A 64 13.85 7.53 -5.50
CA ARG A 64 13.87 7.37 -4.05
C ARG A 64 15.21 6.76 -3.63
N GLN A 65 15.86 7.36 -2.64
CA GLN A 65 17.08 6.81 -2.04
C GLN A 65 17.17 7.17 -0.56
N TRP A 66 18.14 6.58 0.14
CA TRP A 66 18.45 6.90 1.53
C TRP A 66 19.46 8.04 1.61
N HIS A 67 19.15 9.04 2.43
CA HIS A 67 20.06 10.11 2.80
C HIS A 67 21.03 9.60 3.90
N PRO A 68 22.30 10.07 3.93
CA PRO A 68 23.28 9.68 4.96
C PRO A 68 22.84 9.94 6.41
N GLU A 69 21.92 10.87 6.63
CA GLU A 69 21.35 11.17 7.96
C GLU A 69 20.20 10.23 8.38
N GLY A 70 19.92 9.17 7.61
CA GLY A 70 18.95 8.13 8.02
C GLY A 70 17.49 8.50 7.74
N PHE A 71 17.20 9.03 6.56
CA PHE A 71 15.83 9.24 6.08
C PHE A 71 15.73 9.01 4.56
N ALA A 72 14.52 8.75 4.06
CA ALA A 72 14.29 8.64 2.62
C ALA A 72 14.19 10.02 1.96
N GLU A 73 14.78 10.18 0.78
CA GLU A 73 14.68 11.39 -0.05
C GLU A 73 14.32 11.05 -1.49
N ALA A 74 13.62 11.97 -2.15
CA ALA A 74 13.37 11.92 -3.58
C ALA A 74 14.39 12.79 -4.31
N VAL A 75 15.20 12.19 -5.17
CA VAL A 75 16.25 12.91 -5.91
C VAL A 75 15.84 13.06 -7.36
N VAL A 76 15.69 14.31 -7.81
CA VAL A 76 15.48 14.65 -9.21
C VAL A 76 16.84 14.55 -9.89
N LEU A 77 17.07 13.43 -10.60
CA LEU A 77 18.33 13.12 -11.27
C LEU A 77 18.52 13.94 -12.55
N ARG A 78 17.42 14.11 -13.30
CA ARG A 78 17.39 14.88 -14.55
C ARG A 78 16.00 15.47 -14.74
N ARG A 79 15.90 16.66 -15.31
CA ARG A 79 14.61 17.32 -15.58
C ARG A 79 14.70 18.24 -16.78
N ALA A 80 13.58 18.39 -17.48
CA ALA A 80 13.34 19.36 -18.54
C ALA A 80 11.97 19.99 -18.29
N GLY A 81 11.90 21.31 -18.12
CA GLY A 81 10.63 22.02 -17.88
C GLY A 81 9.94 21.75 -16.53
N VAL A 82 10.49 20.89 -15.66
CA VAL A 82 9.88 20.54 -14.35
C VAL A 82 10.64 21.20 -13.20
N PRO A 83 10.06 22.09 -12.39
CA PRO A 83 10.67 22.61 -11.17
C PRO A 83 10.67 21.58 -10.03
N LEU A 84 11.52 21.76 -9.00
CA LEU A 84 11.57 20.84 -7.84
C LEU A 84 10.26 20.85 -7.05
N GLU A 85 9.67 22.04 -6.93
CA GLU A 85 8.44 22.29 -6.19
C GLU A 85 7.18 21.85 -6.96
N HIS A 86 7.34 21.24 -8.15
CA HIS A 86 6.20 20.82 -8.95
C HIS A 86 5.30 19.87 -8.15
N PRO A 87 3.97 20.06 -8.13
CA PRO A 87 3.03 19.23 -7.36
C PRO A 87 3.20 17.73 -7.57
N ALA A 88 3.38 17.26 -8.81
CA ALA A 88 3.64 15.85 -9.11
C ALA A 88 4.93 15.30 -8.49
N VAL A 89 6.02 16.09 -8.44
CA VAL A 89 7.27 15.67 -7.78
C VAL A 89 7.06 15.56 -6.28
N ARG A 90 6.36 16.54 -5.68
CA ARG A 90 6.00 16.51 -4.26
C ARG A 90 5.08 15.35 -3.92
N ALA A 91 4.04 15.10 -4.72
CA ALA A 91 3.10 14.00 -4.51
C ALA A 91 3.79 12.65 -4.56
N LEU A 92 4.70 12.44 -5.53
CA LEU A 92 5.53 11.24 -5.59
C LEU A 92 6.41 11.09 -4.34
N ALA A 93 7.07 12.17 -3.90
CA ALA A 93 7.90 12.16 -2.69
C ALA A 93 7.08 11.86 -1.41
N VAL A 94 5.86 12.40 -1.31
CA VAL A 94 4.92 12.08 -0.22
C VAL A 94 4.56 10.60 -0.24
N GLY A 95 4.15 10.04 -1.39
CA GLY A 95 3.80 8.61 -1.50
C GLY A 95 4.97 7.67 -1.20
N TRP A 96 6.20 8.14 -1.43
CA TRP A 96 7.43 7.43 -1.09
C TRP A 96 7.91 7.60 0.36
N GLY A 97 7.20 8.40 1.16
CA GLY A 97 7.61 8.68 2.54
C GLY A 97 8.92 9.44 2.64
N CYS A 98 9.22 10.28 1.65
CA CYS A 98 10.45 11.06 1.63
C CYS A 98 10.32 12.30 2.52
N ALA A 99 11.38 12.63 3.25
CA ALA A 99 11.45 13.85 4.06
C ALA A 99 11.80 15.09 3.21
N GLN A 100 12.45 14.89 2.05
CA GLN A 100 12.83 15.99 1.15
C GLN A 100 12.83 15.57 -0.32
N VAL A 101 12.75 16.58 -1.20
CA VAL A 101 13.10 16.52 -2.62
C VAL A 101 14.43 17.24 -2.83
N ARG A 102 15.40 16.59 -3.45
CA ARG A 102 16.72 17.16 -3.76
C ARG A 102 17.02 17.17 -5.25
N HIS A 103 17.67 18.21 -5.72
CA HIS A 103 18.20 18.27 -7.08
C HIS A 103 19.57 17.60 -7.16
N GLY A 104 19.68 16.49 -7.89
CA GLY A 104 20.89 15.65 -7.87
C GLY A 104 22.18 16.34 -8.31
N SER A 105 22.12 17.40 -9.13
CA SER A 105 23.32 18.11 -9.61
C SER A 105 23.63 19.42 -8.91
N THR A 106 22.70 19.99 -8.14
CA THR A 106 22.92 21.30 -7.46
C THR A 106 22.83 21.19 -5.95
N ASP A 107 22.46 20.02 -5.42
CA ASP A 107 22.17 19.72 -4.02
C ASP A 107 21.13 20.60 -3.31
N ARG A 108 20.53 21.57 -4.02
CA ARG A 108 19.34 22.28 -3.57
C ARG A 108 18.24 21.29 -3.18
N SER A 109 17.76 21.41 -1.95
CA SER A 109 16.68 20.59 -1.41
C SER A 109 15.49 21.43 -0.95
N ARG A 110 14.36 20.74 -0.84
CA ARG A 110 13.09 21.23 -0.31
C ARG A 110 12.50 20.17 0.59
N ALA A 111 12.11 20.55 1.80
CA ALA A 111 11.39 19.64 2.69
C ALA A 111 10.04 19.23 2.08
N VAL A 112 9.67 17.97 2.25
CA VAL A 112 8.34 17.47 1.93
C VAL A 112 7.45 17.77 3.12
N ALA A 113 6.87 18.96 3.14
CA ALA A 113 5.95 19.35 4.20
C ALA A 113 4.68 18.47 4.16
N GLY A 114 4.19 18.07 5.33
CA GLY A 114 2.90 17.43 5.47
C GLY A 114 1.73 18.35 5.14
N PRO A 115 0.52 17.80 4.95
CA PRO A 115 -0.69 18.61 4.86
C PRO A 115 -0.90 19.39 6.17
N GLY A 116 -1.43 20.63 6.07
CA GLY A 116 -1.72 21.43 7.26
C GLY A 116 -2.84 20.82 8.11
N GLU A 117 -2.96 21.26 9.36
CA GLU A 117 -3.94 20.72 10.32
C GLU A 117 -5.39 20.75 9.82
N GLY A 118 -5.77 21.75 9.02
CA GLY A 118 -7.11 21.84 8.43
C GLY A 118 -7.36 20.94 7.21
N SER A 119 -6.38 20.14 6.78
CA SER A 119 -6.54 19.20 5.66
C SER A 119 -7.41 18.01 6.07
N ALA A 120 -8.02 17.33 5.09
CA ALA A 120 -8.82 16.14 5.37
C ALA A 120 -8.01 15.08 6.13
N LEU A 121 -8.67 14.38 7.06
CA LEU A 121 -8.04 13.37 7.91
C LEU A 121 -7.31 12.30 7.08
N ALA A 122 -7.91 11.87 5.97
CA ALA A 122 -7.34 10.90 5.04
C ALA A 122 -6.05 11.40 4.35
N ASP A 123 -5.96 12.69 4.02
CA ASP A 123 -4.76 13.27 3.40
C ASP A 123 -3.61 13.33 4.42
N ARG A 124 -3.91 13.74 5.65
CA ARG A 124 -2.94 13.75 6.75
C ARG A 124 -2.48 12.32 7.06
N PHE A 125 -3.40 11.36 7.12
CA PHE A 125 -3.09 9.94 7.28
C PHE A 125 -2.18 9.43 6.17
N ARG A 126 -2.49 9.67 4.88
CA ARG A 126 -1.68 9.22 3.75
C ARG A 126 -0.23 9.69 3.86
N HIS A 127 -0.02 10.94 4.24
CA HIS A 127 1.32 11.48 4.44
C HIS A 127 2.06 10.80 5.62
N LEU A 128 1.41 10.72 6.78
CA LEU A 128 2.02 10.12 7.98
C LEU A 128 2.28 8.62 7.81
N ALA A 129 1.37 7.87 7.19
CA ALA A 129 1.54 6.45 6.92
C ALA A 129 2.73 6.19 5.98
N ALA A 130 2.95 7.03 4.98
CA ALA A 130 4.09 6.89 4.07
C ALA A 130 5.43 7.17 4.79
N LEU A 131 5.45 8.19 5.66
CA LEU A 131 6.60 8.45 6.52
C LEU A 131 6.85 7.29 7.50
N ALA A 132 5.79 6.79 8.16
CA ALA A 132 5.83 5.65 9.07
C ALA A 132 6.43 4.42 8.37
N ALA A 133 5.97 4.09 7.16
CA ALA A 133 6.52 3.00 6.37
C ALA A 133 8.03 3.13 6.13
N SER A 134 8.53 4.36 5.89
CA SER A 134 9.98 4.59 5.73
C SER A 134 10.75 4.49 7.05
N ARG A 135 10.14 4.86 8.19
CA ARG A 135 10.74 4.67 9.52
C ARG A 135 10.78 3.21 9.92
N VAL A 136 9.71 2.46 9.62
CA VAL A 136 9.65 1.00 9.79
C VAL A 136 10.71 0.31 8.95
N GLU A 137 10.87 0.67 7.67
CA GLU A 137 11.91 0.11 6.78
C GLU A 137 13.33 0.24 7.39
N ILE A 138 13.63 1.36 8.05
CA ILE A 138 14.89 1.55 8.79
C ILE A 138 14.92 0.68 10.06
N ALA A 139 13.86 0.72 10.86
CA ALA A 139 13.80 0.07 12.17
C ALA A 139 13.99 -1.46 12.06
N ILE A 140 13.28 -2.11 11.13
CA ILE A 140 13.43 -3.56 10.91
C ILE A 140 14.81 -3.93 10.37
N GLY A 141 15.42 -3.04 9.56
CA GLY A 141 16.77 -3.25 9.03
C GLY A 141 17.83 -3.25 10.14
N LEU A 142 17.67 -2.38 11.14
CA LEU A 142 18.53 -2.33 12.32
C LEU A 142 18.28 -3.48 13.31
N ALA A 143 17.06 -4.01 13.34
CA ALA A 143 16.65 -5.05 14.28
C ALA A 143 16.75 -6.49 13.74
N ARG A 144 17.05 -6.68 12.45
CA ARG A 144 16.99 -7.97 11.74
C ARG A 144 17.76 -9.11 12.41
N ASP A 145 18.88 -8.81 13.08
CA ASP A 145 19.75 -9.79 13.73
C ASP A 145 19.80 -9.61 15.26
N ILE A 146 18.83 -8.90 15.83
CA ILE A 146 18.79 -8.61 17.27
C ILE A 146 17.78 -9.53 17.96
N GLY A 147 18.23 -10.21 19.02
CA GLY A 147 17.38 -10.98 19.93
C GLY A 147 17.29 -12.48 19.59
N VAL A 148 16.54 -13.20 20.41
CA VAL A 148 16.18 -14.60 20.18
C VAL A 148 14.77 -14.61 19.61
N GLU A 149 14.55 -15.31 18.51
CA GLU A 149 13.21 -15.54 17.95
C GLU A 149 12.33 -16.17 19.03
N ARG A 150 11.23 -15.50 19.37
CA ARG A 150 10.22 -16.02 20.31
C ARG A 150 9.02 -16.47 19.51
N ILE A 151 8.15 -17.24 20.14
CA ILE A 151 6.87 -17.66 19.56
C ILE A 151 5.78 -16.94 20.37
N LYS A 152 4.90 -16.17 19.70
CA LYS A 152 3.71 -15.55 20.29
C LYS A 152 2.71 -16.63 20.73
N ASP A 153 1.71 -16.26 21.52
CA ASP A 153 0.69 -17.20 22.03
C ASP A 153 -0.10 -17.92 20.90
N ASP A 154 -0.14 -17.34 19.70
CA ASP A 154 -0.80 -17.88 18.51
C ASP A 154 0.11 -18.75 17.61
N GLY A 155 1.38 -18.93 17.98
CA GLY A 155 2.35 -19.74 17.23
C GLY A 155 3.15 -18.98 16.18
N SER A 156 2.91 -17.67 15.97
CA SER A 156 3.70 -16.84 15.06
C SER A 156 5.05 -16.45 15.68
N PRO A 157 6.11 -16.20 14.89
CA PRO A 157 7.35 -15.65 15.42
C PRO A 157 7.13 -14.24 15.98
N SER A 158 7.85 -13.90 17.04
CA SER A 158 7.99 -12.55 17.56
C SER A 158 9.47 -12.19 17.58
N LEU A 159 9.80 -11.11 16.87
CA LEU A 159 11.14 -10.62 16.65
C LEU A 159 11.32 -9.26 17.32
N ALA A 160 12.57 -8.89 17.60
CA ALA A 160 12.90 -7.50 17.94
C ALA A 160 12.49 -6.54 16.80
N ALA A 161 12.39 -7.05 15.57
CA ALA A 161 11.93 -6.29 14.41
C ALA A 161 10.46 -5.85 14.54
N ASP A 162 9.58 -6.68 15.12
CA ASP A 162 8.16 -6.33 15.30
C ASP A 162 7.99 -5.15 16.25
N GLU A 163 8.67 -5.22 17.41
CA GLU A 163 8.64 -4.14 18.40
C GLU A 163 9.26 -2.85 17.84
N ALA A 164 10.37 -2.95 17.10
CA ALA A 164 11.02 -1.80 16.47
C ALA A 164 10.13 -1.17 15.38
N ALA A 165 9.45 -2.00 14.58
CA ALA A 165 8.48 -1.56 13.58
C ALA A 165 7.29 -0.87 14.25
N HIS A 166 6.71 -1.47 15.29
CA HIS A 166 5.61 -0.91 16.04
C HIS A 166 5.95 0.48 16.60
N ALA A 167 7.07 0.59 17.32
CA ALA A 167 7.50 1.85 17.91
C ALA A 167 7.71 2.94 16.84
N ALA A 168 8.36 2.59 15.72
CA ALA A 168 8.59 3.52 14.61
C ALA A 168 7.29 3.97 13.92
N ALA A 169 6.31 3.08 13.81
CA ALA A 169 5.03 3.40 13.19
C ALA A 169 4.17 4.32 14.08
N VAL A 170 4.03 3.98 15.37
CA VAL A 170 3.18 4.72 16.31
C VAL A 170 3.74 6.11 16.62
N ASP A 171 5.06 6.28 16.70
CA ASP A 171 5.70 7.59 16.88
C ASP A 171 5.27 8.60 15.79
N VAL A 172 5.13 8.13 14.55
CA VAL A 172 4.70 8.96 13.42
C VAL A 172 3.18 9.09 13.36
N LEU A 173 2.45 7.98 13.45
CA LEU A 173 0.99 7.96 13.25
C LEU A 173 0.22 8.57 14.42
N GLY A 174 0.78 8.59 15.64
CA GLY A 174 0.18 9.23 16.80
C GLY A 174 -0.10 10.72 16.60
N ALA A 175 0.67 11.39 15.73
CA ALA A 175 0.45 12.79 15.36
C ALA A 175 -0.89 13.04 14.65
N LEU A 176 -1.57 12.00 14.16
CA LEU A 176 -2.90 12.16 13.55
C LEU A 176 -3.99 12.50 14.58
N GLY A 177 -3.77 12.15 15.86
CA GLY A 177 -4.69 12.46 16.96
C GLY A 177 -5.94 11.57 17.02
N VAL A 178 -5.89 10.37 16.46
CA VAL A 178 -6.96 9.35 16.55
C VAL A 178 -6.43 8.09 17.23
N THR A 179 -7.31 7.23 17.73
CA THR A 179 -6.91 5.95 18.33
C THR A 179 -6.15 5.10 17.31
N VAL A 180 -5.04 4.51 17.72
CA VAL A 180 -4.23 3.59 16.91
C VAL A 180 -4.31 2.19 17.52
N LEU A 181 -4.76 1.23 16.73
CA LEU A 181 -4.70 -0.20 17.05
C LEU A 181 -3.54 -0.83 16.29
N SER A 182 -2.87 -1.78 16.93
CA SER A 182 -1.70 -2.46 16.36
C SER A 182 -1.69 -3.90 16.81
N GLU A 183 -1.30 -4.81 15.92
CA GLU A 183 -1.02 -6.22 16.27
C GLU A 183 -0.19 -6.37 17.56
N GLU A 184 0.82 -5.51 17.75
CA GLU A 184 1.80 -5.62 18.83
C GLU A 184 1.31 -5.11 20.20
N ARG A 185 0.06 -4.65 20.31
CA ARG A 185 -0.48 -4.06 21.54
C ARG A 185 -1.90 -4.50 21.80
N ARG A 186 -2.31 -4.41 23.07
CA ARG A 186 -3.73 -4.56 23.43
C ARG A 186 -4.51 -3.38 22.88
N ASP A 187 -5.73 -3.67 22.45
CA ASP A 187 -6.63 -2.65 21.92
C ASP A 187 -6.95 -1.56 22.93
N SER A 188 -6.93 -0.33 22.45
CA SER A 188 -7.47 0.82 23.16
C SER A 188 -8.92 1.05 22.72
N PRO A 189 -9.83 1.49 23.62
CA PRO A 189 -11.21 1.76 23.24
C PRO A 189 -11.32 2.76 22.09
N VAL A 190 -12.16 2.44 21.11
CA VAL A 190 -12.53 3.34 20.02
C VAL A 190 -13.97 3.80 20.26
N GLY A 191 -14.18 5.13 20.24
CA GLY A 191 -15.52 5.70 20.40
C GLY A 191 -16.45 5.30 19.25
N ALA A 192 -17.75 5.22 19.52
CA ALA A 192 -18.74 4.92 18.48
C ALA A 192 -18.65 5.94 17.33
N SER A 193 -18.54 5.44 16.10
CA SER A 193 -18.36 6.24 14.86
C SER A 193 -17.12 7.15 14.84
N ALA A 194 -16.21 7.03 15.81
CA ALA A 194 -14.95 7.77 15.77
C ALA A 194 -14.01 7.16 14.70
N PRO A 195 -13.23 7.97 13.99
CA PRO A 195 -12.17 7.45 13.14
C PRO A 195 -11.07 6.83 13.99
N TRP A 196 -10.44 5.78 13.47
CA TRP A 196 -9.31 5.10 14.10
C TRP A 196 -8.33 4.61 13.05
N ILE A 197 -7.09 4.42 13.46
CA ILE A 197 -6.05 3.76 12.66
C ILE A 197 -5.95 2.31 13.14
N VAL A 198 -5.71 1.41 12.20
CA VAL A 198 -5.17 0.09 12.50
C VAL A 198 -3.99 -0.21 11.61
N LEU A 199 -2.98 -0.84 12.20
CA LEU A 199 -1.74 -1.18 11.51
C LEU A 199 -1.23 -2.55 11.90
N ASP A 200 -0.60 -3.18 10.91
CA ASP A 200 0.35 -4.27 11.10
C ASP A 200 1.74 -3.69 10.77
N PRO A 201 2.63 -3.56 11.77
CA PRO A 201 3.97 -3.03 11.55
C PRO A 201 4.84 -3.91 10.63
N LEU A 202 4.60 -5.23 10.62
CA LEU A 202 5.38 -6.23 9.89
C LEU A 202 4.51 -7.46 9.51
N ASP A 203 3.65 -7.29 8.52
CA ASP A 203 2.91 -8.40 7.91
C ASP A 203 3.89 -9.33 7.20
N GLY A 204 3.66 -10.64 7.33
CA GLY A 204 4.56 -11.66 6.82
C GLY A 204 5.82 -11.82 7.68
N THR A 205 5.72 -11.73 9.00
CA THR A 205 6.85 -11.97 9.92
C THR A 205 7.57 -13.30 9.67
N GLY A 206 6.84 -14.38 9.38
CA GLY A 206 7.47 -15.66 9.00
C GLY A 206 8.29 -15.59 7.70
N ASN A 207 7.82 -14.82 6.73
CA ASN A 207 8.54 -14.53 5.49
C ASN A 207 9.80 -13.69 5.76
N PHE A 208 9.70 -12.68 6.63
CA PHE A 208 10.82 -11.85 7.06
C PHE A 208 11.91 -12.67 7.77
N SER A 209 11.54 -13.49 8.76
CA SER A 209 12.46 -14.42 9.45
C SER A 209 13.20 -15.33 8.47
N ALA A 210 12.47 -15.90 7.50
CA ALA A 210 13.03 -16.81 6.50
C ALA A 210 13.85 -16.11 5.40
N GLY A 211 13.81 -14.77 5.33
CA GLY A 211 14.38 -14.01 4.22
C GLY A 211 13.68 -14.28 2.88
N LEU A 212 12.43 -14.74 2.90
CA LEU A 212 11.63 -15.10 1.74
C LEU A 212 10.56 -14.03 1.49
N PRO A 213 10.73 -13.11 0.53
CA PRO A 213 9.76 -12.04 0.30
C PRO A 213 8.40 -12.58 -0.22
N PRO A 214 7.30 -11.86 0.04
CA PRO A 214 7.22 -10.49 0.59
C PRO A 214 6.96 -10.40 2.09
N TRP A 215 7.27 -9.24 2.68
CA TRP A 215 6.83 -8.78 4.00
C TRP A 215 6.54 -7.27 3.92
N ALA A 216 5.62 -6.76 4.73
CA ALA A 216 5.07 -5.43 4.51
C ALA A 216 4.76 -4.65 5.79
N PHE A 217 4.79 -3.32 5.67
CA PHE A 217 4.09 -2.44 6.59
C PHE A 217 2.68 -2.19 6.05
N SER A 218 1.65 -2.30 6.87
CA SER A 218 0.25 -2.09 6.51
C SER A 218 -0.42 -1.15 7.49
N ALA A 219 -1.14 -0.14 7.00
CA ALA A 219 -1.95 0.74 7.84
C ALA A 219 -3.19 1.22 7.11
N ALA A 220 -4.28 1.40 7.85
CA ALA A 220 -5.50 2.03 7.36
C ALA A 220 -6.09 3.04 8.33
N LEU A 221 -6.75 4.04 7.78
CA LEU A 221 -7.71 4.89 8.50
C LEU A 221 -9.11 4.33 8.26
N VAL A 222 -9.80 3.97 9.33
CA VAL A 222 -11.14 3.39 9.31
C VAL A 222 -12.14 4.39 9.88
N GLN A 223 -13.29 4.54 9.22
CA GLN A 223 -14.41 5.37 9.63
C GLN A 223 -15.70 4.58 9.44
N ASP A 224 -16.53 4.47 10.49
CA ASP A 224 -17.79 3.71 10.46
C ASP A 224 -17.63 2.28 9.91
N GLY A 225 -16.54 1.62 10.32
CA GLY A 225 -16.15 0.28 9.91
C GLY A 225 -15.68 0.16 8.45
N VAL A 226 -15.47 1.26 7.73
CA VAL A 226 -14.95 1.26 6.35
C VAL A 226 -13.53 1.80 6.31
N PRO A 227 -12.56 1.08 5.75
CA PRO A 227 -11.25 1.63 5.40
C PRO A 227 -11.38 2.77 4.38
N VAL A 228 -11.28 4.02 4.84
CA VAL A 228 -11.41 5.21 3.98
C VAL A 228 -10.08 5.65 3.38
N ALA A 229 -8.96 5.21 3.97
CA ALA A 229 -7.63 5.33 3.38
C ALA A 229 -6.76 4.15 3.80
N GLY A 230 -5.84 3.73 2.94
CA GLY A 230 -4.93 2.62 3.19
C GLY A 230 -3.55 2.88 2.60
N LEU A 231 -2.53 2.37 3.26
CA LEU A 231 -1.15 2.32 2.77
C LEU A 231 -0.54 0.96 3.07
N VAL A 232 0.08 0.35 2.05
CA VAL A 232 0.86 -0.87 2.19
C VAL A 232 2.21 -0.66 1.53
N ALA A 233 3.29 -0.95 2.23
CA ALA A 233 4.65 -0.90 1.71
C ALA A 233 5.28 -2.28 1.74
N ASP A 234 5.62 -2.83 0.57
CA ASP A 234 6.46 -4.02 0.43
C ASP A 234 7.88 -3.63 0.85
N LEU A 235 8.27 -4.01 2.06
CA LEU A 235 9.55 -3.61 2.65
C LEU A 235 10.72 -4.40 2.04
N ALA A 236 10.45 -5.51 1.35
CA ALA A 236 11.46 -6.26 0.62
C ALA A 236 11.76 -5.64 -0.75
N SER A 237 10.71 -5.31 -1.51
CA SER A 237 10.84 -4.82 -2.88
C SER A 237 10.92 -3.29 -2.97
N GLY A 238 10.38 -2.57 -2.00
CA GLY A 238 10.22 -1.11 -1.99
C GLY A 238 8.98 -0.59 -2.70
N ARG A 239 8.08 -1.46 -3.18
CA ARG A 239 6.78 -1.06 -3.77
C ARG A 239 5.88 -0.48 -2.69
N ARG A 240 5.11 0.55 -3.03
CA ARG A 240 4.12 1.16 -2.13
C ARG A 240 2.79 1.33 -2.82
N TRP A 241 1.73 0.89 -2.16
CA TRP A 241 0.36 1.14 -2.54
C TRP A 241 -0.26 2.14 -1.57
N THR A 242 -1.04 3.06 -2.11
CA THR A 242 -1.79 4.06 -1.32
C THR A 242 -3.15 4.23 -1.95
N GLY A 243 -4.20 4.27 -1.14
CA GLY A 243 -5.56 4.53 -1.58
C GLY A 243 -6.26 5.50 -0.64
N VAL A 244 -7.05 6.40 -1.22
CA VAL A 244 -7.98 7.26 -0.48
C VAL A 244 -9.34 7.19 -1.17
N HIS A 245 -10.36 6.78 -0.42
CA HIS A 245 -11.74 6.76 -0.88
C HIS A 245 -12.15 8.16 -1.36
N GLY A 246 -12.84 8.27 -2.50
CA GLY A 246 -13.09 9.59 -3.13
C GLY A 246 -12.07 9.98 -4.19
N ILE A 247 -10.81 9.55 -4.04
CA ILE A 247 -9.69 10.04 -4.85
C ILE A 247 -9.19 8.97 -5.82
N GLY A 248 -9.00 7.75 -5.34
CA GLY A 248 -8.42 6.65 -6.10
C GLY A 248 -7.28 5.97 -5.37
N ALA A 249 -6.68 4.98 -6.03
CA ALA A 249 -5.48 4.31 -5.54
C ALA A 249 -4.35 4.35 -6.58
N GLU A 250 -3.12 4.26 -6.09
CA GLU A 250 -1.91 4.22 -6.88
C GLU A 250 -0.90 3.22 -6.30
N ARG A 251 -0.01 2.74 -7.17
CA ARG A 251 1.20 2.01 -6.79
C ARG A 251 2.41 2.83 -7.25
N ASP A 252 3.18 3.35 -6.30
CA ASP A 252 4.34 4.21 -6.54
C ASP A 252 4.04 5.37 -7.52
N GLY A 253 2.91 6.06 -7.33
CA GLY A 253 2.46 7.16 -8.20
C GLY A 253 1.85 6.72 -9.54
N VAL A 254 1.77 5.43 -9.85
CA VAL A 254 1.02 4.90 -11.00
C VAL A 254 -0.41 4.60 -10.58
N PRO A 255 -1.45 5.22 -11.16
CA PRO A 255 -2.83 4.90 -10.85
C PRO A 255 -3.14 3.42 -11.12
N ILE A 256 -3.87 2.78 -10.21
CA ILE A 256 -4.23 1.37 -10.32
C ILE A 256 -5.74 1.15 -10.40
N THR A 257 -6.13 -0.01 -10.90
CA THR A 257 -7.52 -0.46 -10.89
C THR A 257 -7.53 -1.99 -10.81
N PRO A 258 -8.43 -2.58 -9.99
CA PRO A 258 -8.71 -3.99 -10.04
C PRO A 258 -9.25 -4.35 -11.42
N ARG A 259 -9.07 -5.60 -11.82
CA ARG A 259 -9.63 -6.15 -13.06
C ARG A 259 -9.87 -7.65 -12.93
N PRO A 260 -10.84 -8.20 -13.67
CA PRO A 260 -11.02 -9.65 -13.75
C PRO A 260 -9.75 -10.35 -14.22
N GLY A 261 -9.63 -11.63 -13.89
CA GLY A 261 -8.48 -12.45 -14.27
C GLY A 261 -8.63 -13.90 -13.84
N SER A 262 -7.55 -14.67 -13.99
CA SER A 262 -7.54 -16.11 -13.70
C SER A 262 -6.59 -16.49 -12.56
N THR A 263 -6.20 -15.53 -11.72
CA THR A 263 -5.30 -15.74 -10.59
C THR A 263 -6.05 -15.41 -9.31
N VAL A 264 -6.14 -16.36 -8.40
CA VAL A 264 -6.67 -16.16 -7.04
C VAL A 264 -5.51 -16.25 -6.06
N VAL A 265 -5.57 -15.43 -5.02
CA VAL A 265 -4.61 -15.44 -3.92
C VAL A 265 -5.33 -15.87 -2.64
N VAL A 266 -4.67 -16.64 -1.79
CA VAL A 266 -5.20 -17.03 -0.48
C VAL A 266 -4.11 -16.83 0.57
N PRO A 267 -4.47 -16.48 1.83
CA PRO A 267 -3.47 -16.04 2.81
C PRO A 267 -2.55 -17.18 3.27
N SER A 268 -3.04 -18.43 3.24
CA SER A 268 -2.31 -19.58 3.75
C SER A 268 -2.69 -20.89 3.04
N GLY A 269 -1.80 -21.88 3.15
CA GLY A 269 -2.04 -23.23 2.66
C GLY A 269 -3.24 -23.91 3.34
N PRO A 270 -3.90 -24.88 2.69
CA PRO A 270 -5.18 -25.44 3.14
C PRO A 270 -5.11 -26.44 4.31
N GLY A 271 -4.00 -26.50 5.05
CA GLY A 271 -3.88 -27.37 6.23
C GLY A 271 -4.23 -28.85 5.98
N GLY A 272 -3.90 -29.38 4.80
CA GLY A 272 -4.23 -30.76 4.38
C GLY A 272 -5.44 -30.89 3.46
N GLY A 273 -6.20 -29.81 3.24
CA GLY A 273 -7.29 -29.74 2.27
C GLY A 273 -6.86 -29.26 0.86
N ALA A 274 -7.83 -28.75 0.11
CA ALA A 274 -7.61 -28.07 -1.16
C ALA A 274 -8.07 -26.61 -1.07
N VAL A 275 -7.54 -25.76 -1.94
CA VAL A 275 -8.04 -24.38 -2.10
C VAL A 275 -9.27 -24.42 -3.00
N ALA A 276 -10.41 -23.95 -2.52
CA ALA A 276 -11.63 -23.87 -3.32
C ALA A 276 -11.58 -22.66 -4.25
N VAL A 277 -11.67 -22.88 -5.56
CA VAL A 277 -11.68 -21.80 -6.57
C VAL A 277 -12.62 -22.13 -7.74
N PRO A 278 -13.21 -21.13 -8.41
CA PRO A 278 -13.97 -21.33 -9.64
C PRO A 278 -13.13 -22.01 -10.74
N SER A 279 -13.78 -22.74 -11.65
CA SER A 279 -13.11 -23.41 -12.78
C SER A 279 -12.43 -22.45 -13.77
N THR A 280 -12.75 -21.16 -13.71
CA THR A 280 -12.10 -20.10 -14.49
C THR A 280 -10.71 -19.75 -13.98
N VAL A 281 -10.39 -20.12 -12.73
CA VAL A 281 -9.09 -19.87 -12.10
C VAL A 281 -8.05 -20.84 -12.65
N ARG A 282 -6.91 -20.28 -13.10
CA ARG A 282 -5.79 -21.04 -13.66
C ARG A 282 -4.57 -21.06 -12.75
N ARG A 283 -4.51 -20.15 -11.77
CA ARG A 283 -3.38 -20.02 -10.85
C ARG A 283 -3.90 -19.68 -9.47
N VAL A 284 -3.35 -20.37 -8.47
CA VAL A 284 -3.50 -20.02 -7.06
C VAL A 284 -2.13 -19.56 -6.55
N ARG A 285 -2.11 -18.48 -5.77
CA ARG A 285 -0.93 -17.99 -5.07
C ARG A 285 -1.18 -17.99 -3.58
N VAL A 286 -0.12 -18.31 -2.83
CA VAL A 286 -0.03 -18.15 -1.39
C VAL A 286 1.28 -17.43 -1.17
N THR A 287 1.24 -16.16 -0.78
CA THR A 287 2.47 -15.38 -0.61
C THR A 287 2.94 -15.35 0.84
N GLY A 288 2.03 -15.54 1.81
CA GLY A 288 2.33 -15.43 3.23
C GLY A 288 2.37 -13.99 3.75
N CYS A 289 1.77 -13.03 3.02
CA CYS A 289 1.66 -11.62 3.40
C CYS A 289 0.33 -11.06 2.88
N THR A 290 -0.67 -11.04 3.76
CA THR A 290 -2.07 -10.74 3.39
C THR A 290 -2.25 -9.32 2.88
N ALA A 291 -1.55 -8.34 3.46
CA ALA A 291 -1.62 -6.94 3.04
C ALA A 291 -1.15 -6.78 1.57
N ILE A 292 -0.10 -7.51 1.18
CA ILE A 292 0.38 -7.53 -0.20
C ILE A 292 -0.60 -8.26 -1.11
N ASP A 293 -1.16 -9.38 -0.67
CA ASP A 293 -2.13 -10.14 -1.45
C ASP A 293 -3.35 -9.30 -1.86
N LEU A 294 -3.90 -8.52 -0.92
CA LEU A 294 -4.99 -7.59 -1.20
C LEU A 294 -4.56 -6.46 -2.16
N CYS A 295 -3.31 -5.97 -2.05
CA CYS A 295 -2.78 -4.98 -2.99
C CYS A 295 -2.59 -5.53 -4.41
N LEU A 296 -2.29 -6.83 -4.56
CA LEU A 296 -2.25 -7.49 -5.87
C LEU A 296 -3.65 -7.57 -6.50
N VAL A 297 -4.71 -7.70 -5.71
CA VAL A 297 -6.09 -7.56 -6.21
C VAL A 297 -6.36 -6.10 -6.59
N ALA A 298 -5.97 -5.16 -5.74
CA ALA A 298 -6.19 -3.73 -5.95
C ALA A 298 -5.53 -3.21 -7.25
N ASP A 299 -4.36 -3.72 -7.62
CA ASP A 299 -3.66 -3.36 -8.86
C ASP A 299 -3.97 -4.26 -10.07
N GLY A 300 -4.84 -5.25 -9.86
CA GLY A 300 -5.32 -6.17 -10.88
C GLY A 300 -4.30 -7.23 -11.30
N ALA A 301 -3.19 -7.39 -10.57
CA ALA A 301 -2.28 -8.53 -10.76
C ALA A 301 -2.94 -9.87 -10.37
N ALA A 302 -3.84 -9.84 -9.39
CA ALA A 302 -4.74 -10.91 -9.03
C ALA A 302 -6.20 -10.52 -9.32
N ALA A 303 -7.03 -11.51 -9.60
CA ALA A 303 -8.46 -11.32 -9.82
C ALA A 303 -9.23 -11.22 -8.50
N ALA A 304 -8.83 -12.02 -7.52
CA ALA A 304 -9.45 -12.06 -6.21
C ALA A 304 -8.51 -12.62 -5.14
N TRP A 305 -8.89 -12.37 -3.89
CA TRP A 305 -8.36 -12.96 -2.68
C TRP A 305 -9.50 -13.50 -1.84
N HIS A 306 -9.32 -14.65 -1.17
CA HIS A 306 -10.29 -15.14 -0.20
C HIS A 306 -9.66 -16.01 0.88
N ASP A 307 -10.37 -16.13 1.99
CA ASP A 307 -10.03 -16.99 3.13
C ASP A 307 -11.26 -17.73 3.70
N LEU A 308 -12.35 -17.78 2.95
CA LEU A 308 -13.61 -18.46 3.33
C LEU A 308 -13.41 -19.92 3.77
N ASP A 309 -12.46 -20.63 3.16
CA ASP A 309 -12.09 -22.01 3.45
C ASP A 309 -10.92 -22.13 4.45
N ARG A 310 -10.65 -21.06 5.21
CA ARG A 310 -9.59 -20.97 6.25
C ARG A 310 -10.17 -20.54 7.59
N SER A 311 -9.32 -20.26 8.58
CA SER A 311 -9.72 -19.85 9.92
C SER A 311 -10.03 -18.35 10.06
N GLY A 312 -9.84 -17.57 9.00
CA GLY A 312 -9.97 -16.11 9.01
C GLY A 312 -8.64 -15.40 9.24
N THR A 313 -8.60 -14.11 8.91
CA THR A 313 -7.48 -13.19 9.14
C THR A 313 -7.83 -12.10 10.16
N HIS A 314 -6.83 -11.48 10.77
CA HIS A 314 -7.04 -10.39 11.70
C HIS A 314 -7.26 -9.06 10.97
N VAL A 315 -7.88 -8.10 11.64
CA VAL A 315 -8.19 -6.80 11.04
C VAL A 315 -6.94 -6.02 10.62
N HIS A 316 -5.83 -6.15 11.35
CA HIS A 316 -4.57 -5.47 11.04
C HIS A 316 -3.90 -5.99 9.77
N ASP A 317 -4.00 -7.30 9.51
CA ASP A 317 -3.49 -7.95 8.29
C ASP A 317 -4.14 -7.39 7.01
N VAL A 318 -5.42 -6.99 7.10
CA VAL A 318 -6.26 -6.72 5.94
C VAL A 318 -6.59 -5.26 5.72
N ALA A 319 -6.68 -4.46 6.78
CA ALA A 319 -7.27 -3.13 6.70
C ALA A 319 -6.53 -2.20 5.72
N GLY A 320 -5.19 -2.20 5.73
CA GLY A 320 -4.37 -1.41 4.81
C GLY A 320 -4.64 -1.77 3.35
N GLY A 321 -4.58 -3.08 3.03
CA GLY A 321 -4.88 -3.60 1.70
C GLY A 321 -6.33 -3.34 1.25
N LEU A 322 -7.30 -3.47 2.16
CA LEU A 322 -8.70 -3.13 1.90
C LEU A 322 -8.89 -1.63 1.61
N GLY A 323 -8.23 -0.74 2.35
CA GLY A 323 -8.26 0.70 2.09
C GLY A 323 -7.74 1.05 0.69
N VAL A 324 -6.70 0.34 0.23
CA VAL A 324 -6.21 0.47 -1.15
C VAL A 324 -7.23 -0.08 -2.15
N LEU A 325 -7.75 -1.30 -1.93
CA LEU A 325 -8.69 -1.98 -2.83
C LEU A 325 -9.97 -1.18 -3.05
N LEU A 326 -10.61 -0.73 -1.98
CA LEU A 326 -11.86 0.04 -2.03
C LEU A 326 -11.65 1.37 -2.72
N ALA A 327 -10.55 2.08 -2.43
CA ALA A 327 -10.18 3.30 -3.14
C ALA A 327 -9.89 3.07 -4.63
N ALA A 328 -9.39 1.88 -5.00
CA ALA A 328 -9.17 1.48 -6.39
C ALA A 328 -10.46 1.11 -7.14
N GLY A 329 -11.59 0.97 -6.43
CA GLY A 329 -12.89 0.60 -6.98
C GLY A 329 -13.22 -0.89 -6.91
N GLY A 330 -12.46 -1.67 -6.14
CA GLY A 330 -12.75 -3.08 -5.87
C GLY A 330 -13.80 -3.27 -4.78
N ALA A 331 -14.09 -4.52 -4.44
CA ALA A 331 -15.07 -4.88 -3.43
C ALA A 331 -14.52 -5.91 -2.44
N ALA A 332 -15.01 -5.83 -1.20
CA ALA A 332 -14.80 -6.85 -0.18
C ALA A 332 -16.15 -7.24 0.44
N LEU A 333 -16.49 -8.52 0.39
CA LEU A 333 -17.77 -9.06 0.87
C LEU A 333 -17.51 -10.17 1.90
N ASP A 334 -18.30 -10.18 2.98
CA ASP A 334 -18.32 -11.29 3.94
C ASP A 334 -18.87 -12.58 3.30
N ALA A 335 -18.86 -13.68 4.06
CA ALA A 335 -19.36 -14.98 3.60
C ALA A 335 -20.85 -14.96 3.22
N ASP A 336 -21.63 -14.01 3.73
CA ASP A 336 -23.06 -13.83 3.42
C ASP A 336 -23.28 -12.91 2.19
N GLY A 337 -22.20 -12.44 1.55
CA GLY A 337 -22.25 -11.52 0.41
C GLY A 337 -22.53 -10.07 0.79
N ARG A 338 -22.44 -9.69 2.07
CA ARG A 338 -22.63 -8.30 2.50
C ARG A 338 -21.31 -7.54 2.46
N PRO A 339 -21.31 -6.21 2.19
CA PRO A 339 -20.10 -5.41 2.26
C PRO A 339 -19.41 -5.55 3.62
N LEU A 340 -18.12 -5.90 3.60
CA LEU A 340 -17.35 -6.11 4.81
C LEU A 340 -17.26 -4.83 5.65
N ARG A 341 -17.48 -4.97 6.96
CA ARG A 341 -17.29 -3.92 7.97
C ARG A 341 -16.23 -4.36 8.96
N LEU A 342 -15.29 -3.47 9.26
CA LEU A 342 -14.23 -3.72 10.24
C LEU A 342 -14.65 -3.22 11.61
N GLU A 343 -14.50 -4.09 12.60
CA GLU A 343 -14.63 -3.72 14.00
C GLU A 343 -13.24 -3.39 14.59
N PRO A 344 -13.15 -2.48 15.57
CA PRO A 344 -11.91 -2.16 16.27
C PRO A 344 -11.53 -3.28 17.27
N ASP A 345 -11.28 -4.48 16.74
CA ASP A 345 -10.95 -5.69 17.49
C ASP A 345 -9.79 -6.42 16.77
N THR A 346 -8.60 -6.39 17.35
CA THR A 346 -7.41 -7.04 16.79
C THR A 346 -7.35 -8.55 17.05
N VAL A 347 -8.24 -9.08 17.89
CA VAL A 347 -8.29 -10.50 18.26
C VAL A 347 -9.24 -11.28 17.37
N ALA A 348 -10.39 -10.69 17.02
CA ALA A 348 -11.38 -11.34 16.19
C ALA A 348 -10.83 -11.68 14.79
N ARG A 349 -11.23 -12.87 14.30
CA ARG A 349 -10.93 -13.31 12.94
C ARG A 349 -12.09 -13.02 12.01
N ILE A 350 -11.76 -12.54 10.83
CA ILE A 350 -12.69 -12.14 9.79
C ILE A 350 -12.50 -13.09 8.61
N ARG A 351 -13.59 -13.49 7.95
CA ARG A 351 -13.57 -14.24 6.69
C ARG A 351 -14.31 -13.47 5.62
N PHE A 352 -13.71 -13.35 4.44
CA PHE A 352 -14.27 -12.57 3.35
C PHE A 352 -13.66 -12.92 1.99
N VAL A 353 -14.23 -12.31 0.96
CA VAL A 353 -13.71 -12.28 -0.41
C VAL A 353 -13.40 -10.85 -0.78
N ALA A 354 -12.21 -10.62 -1.34
CA ALA A 354 -11.83 -9.38 -2.03
C ALA A 354 -11.71 -9.64 -3.53
N ALA A 355 -12.35 -8.83 -4.36
CA ALA A 355 -12.33 -9.02 -5.82
C ALA A 355 -12.40 -7.70 -6.59
N SER A 356 -12.30 -7.79 -7.92
CA SER A 356 -12.40 -6.62 -8.80
C SER A 356 -13.75 -5.91 -8.79
N SER A 357 -14.82 -6.60 -8.40
CA SER A 357 -16.16 -6.05 -8.25
C SER A 357 -16.98 -6.87 -7.26
N ALA A 358 -18.14 -6.34 -6.83
CA ALA A 358 -19.06 -7.08 -5.96
C ALA A 358 -19.58 -8.35 -6.66
N THR A 359 -19.87 -8.28 -7.96
CA THR A 359 -20.30 -9.45 -8.75
C THR A 359 -19.24 -10.55 -8.79
N ASP A 360 -17.97 -10.17 -9.01
CA ASP A 360 -16.87 -11.14 -9.00
C ASP A 360 -16.69 -11.79 -7.61
N ALA A 361 -16.89 -11.00 -6.54
CA ALA A 361 -16.85 -11.52 -5.17
C ALA A 361 -18.00 -12.50 -4.90
N GLU A 362 -19.24 -12.17 -5.30
CA GLU A 362 -20.40 -13.06 -5.18
C GLU A 362 -20.26 -14.36 -5.98
N GLU A 363 -19.63 -14.31 -7.16
CA GLU A 363 -19.30 -15.51 -7.93
C GLU A 363 -18.30 -16.40 -7.21
N LEU A 364 -17.27 -15.81 -6.60
CA LEU A 364 -16.27 -16.55 -5.84
C LEU A 364 -16.86 -17.15 -4.55
N ILE A 365 -17.70 -16.41 -3.82
CA ILE A 365 -18.44 -16.94 -2.65
C ILE A 365 -19.22 -18.20 -3.05
N ARG A 366 -20.02 -18.11 -4.12
CA ARG A 366 -20.80 -19.27 -4.62
C ARG A 366 -19.94 -20.47 -5.04
N ALA A 367 -18.73 -20.22 -5.52
CA ALA A 367 -17.81 -21.27 -5.94
C ALA A 367 -17.09 -21.95 -4.77
N VAL A 368 -16.89 -21.25 -3.67
CA VAL A 368 -16.26 -21.80 -2.46
C VAL A 368 -17.25 -22.64 -1.63
N GLY A 369 -18.54 -22.27 -1.65
CA GLY A 369 -19.61 -22.99 -0.94
C GLY A 369 -19.90 -22.39 0.43
#